data_AF-A0A3Q2CIS0-F1
#
_entry.id   AF-A0A3Q2CIS0-F1
#
_cell.length_a   1.000
_cell.length_b   1.000
_cell.length_c   1.000
_cell.angle_alpha   90.00
_cell.angle_beta   90.00
_cell.angle_gamma   90.00
#
_symmetry.space_group_name_H-M   'P 1'
#
loop_
_entity.id
_entity.type
_entity.pdbx_description
1 polymer ?
#
loop_
_entity_poly.entity_id
_entity_poly.type
_entity_poly.pdbx_seq_one_letter_code
_entity_poly.pdbx_strand_id
1 'polypeptide(L)'
;MIRMKGRLSVPFTEGRSAQDAVQGVGGFLCLSFQAMGMGVQMLPGKGPTFTDPLKEPEDLQRLQPNVDVNKELDYVFKAITLTRHKIEGKVPLIGFTGAPWTLMAYMIEGGGSNTYSKAKRWLYRHPESSHMLLKMLTDVIVEYLLGQVAAGAQALQVFDSHAGILGPVEFKEFSLPYLRDIARRVKDRLKEKGQDVPMIVFAKDAHYALEELSESHYEVVGLDWTIDPRSARERTGGKVSLQGNMDPCALYAPKERISEIVKKMLEGFGRKGYIANLGHGLYPDMDPESVGAFIEAVHQHSKLAIKQA
;
A
#
# COMPACT_ATOMS: atom_id res chain seq x y z
N MET A 1 -6.51 27.95 8.61
CA MET A 1 -6.08 27.97 7.19
C MET A 1 -4.64 27.47 7.10
N ILE A 2 -4.43 26.15 7.07
CA ILE A 2 -3.09 25.57 7.01
C ILE A 2 -2.81 25.17 5.56
N ARG A 3 -1.98 25.96 4.87
CA ARG A 3 -1.47 25.68 3.52
C ARG A 3 -0.46 24.54 3.60
N MET A 4 -0.84 23.37 3.11
CA MET A 4 0.08 22.24 2.88
C MET A 4 1.13 22.62 1.83
N LYS A 5 2.39 22.81 2.26
CA LYS A 5 3.58 22.82 1.39
C LYS A 5 4.37 21.54 1.67
N GLY A 6 4.01 20.50 0.93
CA GLY A 6 4.70 19.21 0.87
C GLY A 6 4.29 18.53 -0.44
N ARG A 7 4.50 19.23 -1.56
CA ARG A 7 4.23 18.71 -2.90
C ARG A 7 5.40 17.80 -3.30
N LEU A 8 5.19 16.49 -3.22
CA LEU A 8 5.63 15.59 -4.29
C LEU A 8 4.43 15.41 -5.25
N SER A 9 3.88 16.53 -5.72
CA SER A 9 3.24 16.52 -7.02
C SER A 9 4.39 16.64 -8.01
N VAL A 10 4.81 15.53 -8.63
CA VAL A 10 5.48 15.66 -9.91
C VAL A 10 4.42 16.32 -10.81
N PRO A 11 4.61 17.58 -11.27
CA PRO A 11 3.65 18.18 -12.15
C PRO A 11 3.58 17.30 -13.41
N PHE A 12 2.36 16.93 -13.82
CA PHE A 12 2.10 16.48 -15.18
C PHE A 12 2.36 17.67 -16.11
N THR A 13 3.63 17.93 -16.39
CA THR A 13 4.06 18.73 -17.53
C THR A 13 4.06 17.80 -18.74
N GLU A 14 3.49 18.25 -19.85
CA GLU A 14 3.58 17.57 -21.15
C GLU A 14 5.02 17.09 -21.39
N GLY A 15 5.19 15.77 -21.60
CA GLY A 15 6.50 15.16 -21.88
C GLY A 15 7.09 14.20 -20.83
N ARG A 16 6.39 13.86 -19.74
CA ARG A 16 6.85 12.80 -18.80
C ARG A 16 6.20 11.43 -19.11
N SER A 17 6.96 10.37 -18.87
CA SER A 17 6.72 8.97 -19.26
C SER A 17 5.30 8.44 -18.96
N ALA A 18 4.78 7.61 -19.87
CA ALA A 18 3.42 7.05 -19.80
C ALA A 18 3.33 5.96 -18.72
N GLN A 19 2.97 6.33 -17.50
CA GLN A 19 2.55 5.37 -16.47
C GLN A 19 1.21 4.74 -16.85
N ASP A 20 1.02 3.45 -16.56
CA ASP A 20 -0.19 2.69 -16.89
C ASP A 20 -1.28 2.73 -15.79
N ALA A 21 -0.99 3.36 -14.65
CA ALA A 21 -1.94 3.60 -13.57
C ALA A 21 -1.53 4.85 -12.79
N VAL A 22 -2.51 5.56 -12.21
CA VAL A 22 -2.27 6.63 -11.24
C VAL A 22 -2.68 6.13 -9.87
N GLN A 23 -1.77 6.15 -8.91
CA GLN A 23 -2.14 5.96 -7.51
C GLN A 23 -2.65 7.29 -6.94
N GLY A 24 -3.81 7.25 -6.26
CA GLY A 24 -4.48 8.45 -5.78
C GLY A 24 -3.61 9.30 -4.85
N VAL A 25 -3.99 10.56 -4.68
CA VAL A 25 -3.36 11.46 -3.70
C VAL A 25 -4.22 11.47 -2.44
N GLY A 26 -3.97 10.50 -1.55
CA GLY A 26 -4.60 10.39 -0.22
C GLY A 26 -3.52 10.22 0.84
N GLY A 27 -3.62 10.88 1.99
CA GLY A 27 -2.63 10.77 3.06
C GLY A 27 -2.45 9.31 3.53
N PHE A 28 -1.34 8.68 3.14
CA PHE A 28 -1.04 7.25 3.26
C PHE A 28 -1.22 6.63 4.66
N LEU A 29 -1.14 7.43 5.72
CA LEU A 29 -1.17 6.98 7.11
C LEU A 29 -2.10 7.81 8.00
N CYS A 30 -2.12 9.14 7.84
CA CYS A 30 -2.72 10.04 8.83
C CYS A 30 -4.24 10.02 8.92
N LEU A 31 -4.92 9.54 7.88
CA LEU A 31 -6.35 9.77 7.68
C LEU A 31 -7.21 8.94 8.63
N SER A 32 -6.91 7.65 8.78
CA SER A 32 -7.63 6.75 9.69
C SER A 32 -7.46 7.16 11.15
N PHE A 33 -6.30 7.72 11.51
CA PHE A 33 -5.98 8.12 12.88
C PHE A 33 -6.78 9.33 13.35
N GLN A 34 -6.85 10.38 12.52
CA GLN A 34 -7.63 11.58 12.83
C GLN A 34 -9.12 11.25 12.92
N ALA A 35 -9.61 10.40 12.02
CA ALA A 35 -10.99 9.93 12.02
C ALA A 35 -11.35 9.22 13.35
N MET A 36 -10.42 8.44 13.93
CA MET A 36 -10.59 7.77 15.24
C MET A 36 -10.34 8.68 16.46
N GLY A 37 -10.07 9.98 16.25
CA GLY A 37 -9.87 10.97 17.30
C GLY A 37 -8.43 11.18 17.75
N MET A 38 -7.43 10.64 17.03
CA MET A 38 -6.01 10.85 17.36
C MET A 38 -5.42 12.08 16.66
N GLY A 39 -4.76 12.94 17.43
CA GLY A 39 -4.02 14.09 16.91
C GLY A 39 -2.75 13.67 16.19
N VAL A 40 -2.69 13.92 14.87
CA VAL A 40 -1.50 13.64 14.03
C VAL A 40 -0.94 14.93 13.46
N GLN A 41 0.38 15.09 13.57
CA GLN A 41 1.13 16.18 12.96
C GLN A 41 2.14 15.61 11.96
N MET A 42 2.30 16.29 10.82
CA MET A 42 3.36 16.00 9.87
C MET A 42 4.59 16.84 10.23
N LEU A 43 5.59 16.21 10.84
CA LEU A 43 6.84 16.89 11.20
C LEU A 43 7.87 16.77 10.06
N PRO A 44 8.50 17.87 9.63
CA PRO A 44 9.55 17.83 8.61
C PRO A 44 10.66 16.84 8.97
N GLY A 45 10.99 15.94 8.05
CA GLY A 45 12.03 14.93 8.23
C GLY A 45 11.70 13.77 9.17
N LYS A 46 10.57 13.80 9.90
CA LYS A 46 10.13 12.72 10.80
C LYS A 46 8.86 12.01 10.31
N GLY A 47 8.10 12.63 9.42
CA GLY A 47 6.85 12.08 8.90
C GLY A 47 5.69 12.20 9.91
N PRO A 48 4.70 11.29 9.86
CA PRO A 48 3.55 11.35 10.74
C PRO A 48 3.97 11.11 12.19
N THR A 49 3.65 12.06 13.06
CA THR A 49 3.94 12.02 14.50
C THR A 49 2.66 12.26 15.28
N PHE A 50 2.38 11.39 16.25
CA PHE A 50 1.21 11.52 17.11
C PHE A 50 1.57 12.34 18.34
N THR A 51 0.72 13.30 18.68
CA THR A 51 0.92 14.12 19.87
C THR A 51 0.67 13.34 21.15
N ASP A 52 -0.22 12.34 21.09
CA ASP A 52 -0.63 11.53 22.22
C ASP A 52 -0.85 10.07 21.77
N PRO A 53 0.23 9.26 21.65
CA PRO A 53 0.14 7.86 21.23
C PRO A 53 -0.54 6.97 22.28
N LEU A 54 -1.02 5.80 21.85
CA LEU A 54 -1.55 4.76 22.75
C LEU A 54 -0.39 4.11 23.52
N LYS A 55 -0.48 4.07 24.86
CA LYS A 55 0.55 3.52 25.73
C LYS A 55 0.09 2.22 26.37
N GLU A 56 -1.12 2.19 26.90
CA GLU A 56 -1.71 1.05 27.59
C GLU A 56 -3.13 0.74 27.07
N PRO A 57 -3.65 -0.49 27.26
CA PRO A 57 -4.97 -0.88 26.76
C PRO A 57 -6.13 0.04 27.14
N GLU A 58 -6.06 0.71 28.29
CA GLU A 58 -7.08 1.65 28.77
C GLU A 58 -7.23 2.85 27.82
N ASP A 59 -6.17 3.22 27.10
CA ASP A 59 -6.19 4.30 26.13
C ASP A 59 -7.14 4.03 24.95
N LEU A 60 -7.55 2.77 24.74
CA LEU A 60 -8.55 2.43 23.71
C LEU A 60 -9.91 3.08 23.99
N GLN A 61 -10.23 3.41 25.24
CA GLN A 61 -11.51 4.05 25.62
C GLN A 61 -11.69 5.45 25.03
N ARG A 62 -10.60 6.13 24.66
CA ARG A 62 -10.66 7.47 24.04
C ARG A 62 -10.84 7.44 22.52
N LEU A 63 -10.70 6.26 21.90
CA LEU A 63 -10.91 6.09 20.47
C LEU A 63 -12.41 6.09 20.18
N GLN A 64 -12.80 6.68 19.05
CA GLN A 64 -14.18 6.61 18.58
C GLN A 64 -14.35 5.35 17.71
N PRO A 65 -15.11 4.33 18.14
CA PRO A 65 -15.29 3.12 17.34
C PRO A 65 -16.27 3.30 16.17
N ASN A 66 -17.23 4.23 16.30
CA ASN A 66 -18.29 4.47 15.31
C ASN A 66 -18.06 5.77 14.55
N VAL A 67 -16.98 5.81 13.77
CA VAL A 67 -16.65 6.99 12.96
C VAL A 67 -17.48 6.99 11.68
N ASP A 68 -18.13 8.11 11.37
CA ASP A 68 -18.67 8.34 10.03
C ASP A 68 -17.53 8.68 9.07
N VAL A 69 -16.95 7.62 8.49
CA VAL A 69 -15.81 7.70 7.56
C VAL A 69 -16.13 8.60 6.37
N ASN A 70 -17.37 8.58 5.88
CA ASN A 70 -17.79 9.41 4.75
C ASN A 70 -17.70 10.89 5.07
N LYS A 71 -18.10 11.27 6.30
CA LYS A 71 -18.03 12.65 6.76
C LYS A 71 -16.61 13.09 7.09
N GLU A 72 -15.88 12.30 7.88
CA GLU A 72 -14.54 12.69 8.36
C GLU A 72 -13.51 12.70 7.23
N LEU A 73 -13.67 11.83 6.21
CA LEU A 73 -12.73 11.70 5.09
C LEU A 73 -13.31 12.21 3.75
N ASP A 74 -14.40 13.00 3.77
CA ASP A 74 -15.05 13.58 2.59
C ASP A 74 -14.06 14.30 1.66
N TYR A 75 -13.08 15.02 2.22
CA TYR A 75 -12.06 15.71 1.44
C TYR A 75 -11.18 14.77 0.60
N VAL A 76 -10.95 13.54 1.07
CA VAL A 76 -10.20 12.50 0.35
C VAL A 76 -11.05 11.99 -0.82
N PHE A 77 -12.32 11.69 -0.56
CA PHE A 77 -13.23 11.24 -1.60
C PHE A 77 -13.41 12.29 -2.69
N LYS A 78 -13.56 13.57 -2.32
CA LYS A 78 -13.56 14.69 -3.27
C LYS A 78 -12.28 14.78 -4.09
N ALA A 79 -11.11 14.56 -3.48
CA ALA A 79 -9.83 14.54 -4.19
C ALA A 79 -9.74 13.37 -5.18
N ILE A 80 -10.23 12.18 -4.81
CA ILE A 80 -10.31 11.01 -5.69
C ILE A 80 -11.23 11.31 -6.87
N THR A 81 -12.44 11.83 -6.63
CA THR A 81 -13.39 12.18 -7.69
C THR A 81 -12.80 13.23 -8.64
N LEU A 82 -12.21 14.30 -8.12
CA LEU A 82 -11.55 15.32 -8.94
C LEU A 82 -10.42 14.72 -9.78
N THR A 83 -9.59 13.85 -9.18
CA THR A 83 -8.48 13.18 -9.86
C THR A 83 -9.01 12.28 -10.97
N ARG A 84 -10.06 11.49 -10.70
CA ARG A 84 -10.68 10.62 -11.68
C ARG A 84 -11.21 11.39 -12.89
N HIS A 85 -11.85 12.54 -12.68
CA HIS A 85 -12.28 13.40 -13.77
C HIS A 85 -11.10 13.97 -14.57
N LYS A 86 -10.04 14.44 -13.89
CA LYS A 86 -8.85 15.00 -14.55
C LYS A 86 -8.02 13.98 -15.34
N ILE A 87 -8.07 12.70 -14.97
CA ILE A 87 -7.39 11.63 -15.73
C ILE A 87 -8.09 11.38 -17.07
N GLU A 88 -9.37 11.78 -17.23
CA GLU A 88 -10.12 11.66 -18.49
C GLU A 88 -10.13 10.23 -19.05
N GLY A 89 -10.09 9.23 -18.17
CA GLY A 89 -10.09 7.81 -18.56
C GLY A 89 -8.80 7.29 -19.19
N LYS A 90 -7.71 8.07 -19.20
CA LYS A 90 -6.42 7.66 -19.79
C LYS A 90 -5.84 6.41 -19.12
N VAL A 91 -5.97 6.32 -17.80
CA VAL A 91 -5.46 5.21 -16.97
C VAL A 91 -6.33 4.99 -15.74
N PRO A 92 -6.31 3.78 -15.13
CA PRO A 92 -7.02 3.52 -13.89
C PRO A 92 -6.45 4.33 -12.71
N LEU A 93 -7.36 4.71 -11.79
CA LEU A 93 -7.01 5.32 -10.51
C LEU A 93 -7.01 4.27 -9.38
N ILE A 94 -5.89 4.12 -8.68
CA ILE A 94 -5.73 3.18 -7.56
C ILE A 94 -5.99 3.91 -6.23
N GLY A 95 -7.03 3.50 -5.50
CA GLY A 95 -7.24 3.88 -4.10
C GLY A 95 -6.41 3.03 -3.16
N PHE A 96 -6.12 3.49 -1.94
CA PHE A 96 -5.26 2.74 -1.03
C PHE A 96 -5.41 3.10 0.44
N THR A 97 -4.83 2.26 1.30
CA THR A 97 -4.78 2.43 2.76
C THR A 97 -3.58 1.69 3.36
N GLY A 98 -3.17 2.07 4.56
CA GLY A 98 -2.31 1.23 5.40
C GLY A 98 -3.08 0.03 5.97
N ALA A 99 -2.38 -1.08 6.20
CA ALA A 99 -2.91 -2.27 6.84
C ALA A 99 -3.12 -2.07 8.36
N PRO A 100 -4.03 -2.83 9.00
CA PRO A 100 -4.31 -2.70 10.43
C PRO A 100 -3.08 -2.78 11.34
N TRP A 101 -2.19 -3.76 11.13
CA TRP A 101 -0.95 -3.88 11.91
C TRP A 101 -0.06 -2.65 11.76
N THR A 102 0.22 -2.25 10.51
CA THR A 102 1.00 -1.04 10.20
C THR A 102 0.42 0.21 10.87
N LEU A 103 -0.91 0.39 10.80
CA LEU A 103 -1.59 1.52 11.44
C LEU A 103 -1.50 1.47 12.97
N MET A 104 -1.76 0.31 13.57
CA MET A 104 -1.62 0.08 15.01
C MET A 104 -0.21 0.41 15.49
N ALA A 105 0.81 -0.02 14.75
CA ALA A 105 2.21 0.23 15.09
C ALA A 105 2.52 1.73 15.20
N TYR A 106 2.00 2.54 14.27
CA TYR A 106 2.12 4.00 14.32
C TYR A 106 1.35 4.63 15.50
N MET A 107 0.13 4.16 15.79
CA MET A 107 -0.69 4.68 16.90
C MET A 107 -0.02 4.46 18.26
N ILE A 108 0.71 3.34 18.43
CA ILE A 108 1.38 2.98 19.69
C ILE A 108 2.79 3.59 19.77
N GLU A 109 3.56 3.56 18.69
CA GLU A 109 4.90 4.15 18.70
C GLU A 109 4.87 5.68 18.76
N GLY A 110 3.83 6.28 18.18
CA GLY A 110 3.67 7.71 18.00
C GLY A 110 4.39 8.26 16.77
N GLY A 111 4.89 7.40 15.89
CA GLY A 111 5.62 7.75 14.68
C GLY A 111 6.37 6.53 14.11
N GLY A 112 7.28 6.79 13.17
CA GLY A 112 8.16 5.74 12.66
C GLY A 112 9.14 5.24 13.74
N SER A 113 9.44 3.95 13.73
CA SER A 113 10.38 3.31 14.66
C SER A 113 11.25 2.30 13.90
N ASN A 114 12.47 2.06 14.38
CA ASN A 114 13.35 1.04 13.79
C ASN A 114 13.01 -0.37 14.30
N THR A 115 12.43 -0.47 15.50
CA THR A 115 12.17 -1.76 16.16
C THR A 115 10.69 -2.03 16.37
N TYR A 116 9.87 -0.98 16.42
CA TYR A 116 8.45 -1.04 16.81
C TYR A 116 8.24 -1.86 18.11
N SER A 117 9.17 -1.73 19.07
CA SER A 117 9.20 -2.55 20.27
C SER A 117 8.01 -2.31 21.20
N LYS A 118 7.41 -1.11 21.22
CA LYS A 118 6.20 -0.83 22.00
C LYS A 118 4.99 -1.51 21.38
N ALA A 119 4.87 -1.45 20.06
CA ALA A 119 3.81 -2.13 19.32
C ALA A 119 3.90 -3.66 19.48
N LYS A 120 5.11 -4.24 19.37
CA LYS A 120 5.31 -5.67 19.64
C LYS A 120 5.06 -6.04 21.11
N ARG A 121 5.44 -5.18 22.07
CA ARG A 121 5.13 -5.39 23.48
C ARG A 121 3.61 -5.50 23.71
N TRP A 122 2.79 -4.73 22.99
CA TRP A 122 1.34 -4.87 23.04
C TRP A 122 0.87 -6.25 22.59
N LEU A 123 1.38 -6.77 21.48
CA LEU A 123 1.03 -8.11 20.99
C LEU A 123 1.30 -9.19 22.05
N TYR A 124 2.47 -9.13 22.70
CA TYR A 124 2.86 -10.13 23.68
C TYR A 124 2.22 -9.98 25.06
N ARG A 125 1.99 -8.74 25.53
CA ARG A 125 1.46 -8.50 26.88
C ARG A 125 -0.05 -8.35 26.92
N HIS A 126 -0.65 -7.90 25.84
CA HIS A 126 -2.06 -7.53 25.74
C HIS A 126 -2.66 -8.02 24.41
N PRO A 127 -2.64 -9.35 24.13
CA PRO A 127 -3.12 -9.88 22.86
C PRO A 127 -4.59 -9.55 22.61
N GLU A 128 -5.46 -9.66 23.62
CA GLU A 128 -6.89 -9.34 23.50
C GLU A 128 -7.12 -7.88 23.08
N SER A 129 -6.48 -6.93 23.77
CA SER A 129 -6.57 -5.51 23.45
C SER A 129 -5.96 -5.17 22.09
N SER A 130 -4.92 -5.89 21.70
CA SER A 130 -4.33 -5.80 20.36
C SER A 130 -5.33 -6.23 19.30
N HIS A 131 -6.02 -7.38 19.50
CA HIS A 131 -7.08 -7.83 18.61
C HIS A 131 -8.25 -6.83 18.53
N MET A 132 -8.64 -6.24 19.66
CA MET A 132 -9.67 -5.20 19.68
C MET A 132 -9.30 -4.01 18.80
N LEU A 133 -8.07 -3.50 18.93
CA LEU A 133 -7.60 -2.36 18.13
C LEU A 133 -7.51 -2.70 16.63
N LEU A 134 -6.94 -3.86 16.29
CA LEU A 134 -6.84 -4.32 14.90
C LEU A 134 -8.21 -4.50 14.25
N LYS A 135 -9.20 -5.00 15.01
CA LYS A 135 -10.59 -5.11 14.55
C LYS A 135 -11.23 -3.73 14.31
N MET A 136 -11.07 -2.78 15.23
CA MET A 136 -11.57 -1.41 15.05
C MET A 136 -10.96 -0.75 13.81
N LEU A 137 -9.65 -0.89 13.60
CA LEU A 137 -8.97 -0.39 12.41
C LEU A 137 -9.50 -1.05 11.13
N THR A 138 -9.73 -2.36 11.18
CA THR A 138 -10.30 -3.12 10.05
C THR A 138 -11.69 -2.61 9.67
N ASP A 139 -12.55 -2.36 10.66
CA ASP A 139 -13.91 -1.84 10.45
C ASP A 139 -13.87 -0.47 9.73
N VAL A 140 -12.99 0.44 10.18
CA VAL A 140 -12.79 1.75 9.53
C VAL A 140 -12.21 1.63 8.13
N ILE A 141 -11.21 0.75 7.94
CA ILE A 141 -10.55 0.54 6.63
C ILE A 141 -11.55 0.04 5.58
N VAL A 142 -12.44 -0.90 5.94
CA VAL A 142 -13.43 -1.44 5.00
C VAL A 142 -14.33 -0.33 4.47
N GLU A 143 -14.91 0.49 5.34
CA GLU A 143 -15.77 1.59 4.92
C GLU A 143 -14.99 2.67 4.15
N TYR A 144 -13.73 2.92 4.53
CA TYR A 144 -12.86 3.85 3.80
C TYR A 144 -12.58 3.37 2.36
N LEU A 145 -12.23 2.10 2.17
CA LEU A 145 -11.98 1.52 0.84
C LEU A 145 -13.25 1.52 -0.03
N LEU A 146 -14.41 1.19 0.55
CA LEU A 146 -15.69 1.29 -0.14
C LEU A 146 -16.01 2.74 -0.57
N GLY A 147 -15.73 3.71 0.29
CA GLY A 147 -15.84 5.14 -0.02
C GLY A 147 -14.92 5.56 -1.17
N GLN A 148 -13.68 5.06 -1.22
CA GLN A 148 -12.75 5.34 -2.32
C GLN A 148 -13.26 4.79 -3.66
N VAL A 149 -13.84 3.58 -3.68
CA VAL A 149 -14.46 3.03 -4.90
C VAL A 149 -15.66 3.86 -5.33
N ALA A 150 -16.53 4.25 -4.39
CA ALA A 150 -17.66 5.13 -4.67
C ALA A 150 -17.22 6.50 -5.22
N ALA A 151 -16.08 7.00 -4.76
CA ALA A 151 -15.48 8.25 -5.23
C ALA A 151 -14.80 8.13 -6.61
N GLY A 152 -14.57 6.91 -7.11
CA GLY A 152 -14.05 6.66 -8.46
C GLY A 152 -12.74 5.89 -8.56
N ALA A 153 -12.24 5.27 -7.47
CA ALA A 153 -11.12 4.34 -7.54
C ALA A 153 -11.50 3.06 -8.34
N GLN A 154 -10.59 2.56 -9.16
CA GLN A 154 -10.76 1.40 -10.06
C GLN A 154 -9.95 0.18 -9.66
N ALA A 155 -9.05 0.34 -8.69
CA ALA A 155 -8.32 -0.71 -8.00
C ALA A 155 -8.04 -0.23 -6.58
N LEU A 156 -7.79 -1.15 -5.66
CA LEU A 156 -7.48 -0.84 -4.27
C LEU A 156 -6.18 -1.49 -3.83
N GLN A 157 -5.36 -0.80 -3.04
CA GLN A 157 -4.13 -1.35 -2.48
C GLN A 157 -4.06 -1.21 -0.95
N VAL A 158 -3.74 -2.30 -0.26
CA VAL A 158 -3.51 -2.34 1.19
C VAL A 158 -2.01 -2.51 1.45
N PHE A 159 -1.42 -1.54 2.14
CA PHE A 159 0.00 -1.49 2.45
C PHE A 159 0.27 -1.95 3.89
N ASP A 160 0.83 -3.14 4.05
CA ASP A 160 1.44 -3.58 5.31
C ASP A 160 2.95 -3.30 5.30
N SER A 161 3.29 -2.01 5.40
CA SER A 161 4.67 -1.51 5.33
C SER A 161 5.58 -2.00 6.46
N HIS A 162 5.00 -2.48 7.56
CA HIS A 162 5.73 -3.00 8.73
C HIS A 162 5.56 -4.50 8.93
N ALA A 163 5.19 -5.24 7.90
CA ALA A 163 4.98 -6.69 8.01
C ALA A 163 6.24 -7.43 8.46
N GLY A 164 7.42 -7.16 7.88
CA GLY A 164 8.66 -7.85 8.26
C GLY A 164 9.21 -7.54 9.66
N ILE A 165 8.58 -6.65 10.42
CA ILE A 165 8.84 -6.48 11.86
C ILE A 165 8.32 -7.67 12.67
N LEU A 166 7.28 -8.33 12.16
CA LEU A 166 6.69 -9.54 12.74
C LEU A 166 7.43 -10.78 12.24
N GLY A 167 7.48 -11.80 13.10
CA GLY A 167 7.82 -13.15 12.69
C GLY A 167 6.60 -13.86 12.06
N PRO A 168 6.78 -15.06 11.51
CA PRO A 168 5.69 -15.81 10.89
C PRO A 168 4.51 -16.11 11.83
N VAL A 169 4.79 -16.33 13.12
CA VAL A 169 3.76 -16.61 14.14
C VAL A 169 2.92 -15.37 14.37
N GLU A 170 3.55 -14.24 14.73
CA GLU A 170 2.82 -13.01 15.02
C GLU A 170 2.13 -12.44 13.78
N PHE A 171 2.71 -12.59 12.58
CA PHE A 171 2.05 -12.17 11.35
C PHE A 171 0.75 -12.95 11.11
N LYS A 172 0.76 -14.28 11.33
CA LYS A 172 -0.42 -15.14 11.18
C LYS A 172 -1.52 -14.82 12.18
N GLU A 173 -1.17 -14.31 13.36
CA GLU A 173 -2.13 -13.97 14.40
C GLU A 173 -2.64 -12.52 14.30
N PHE A 174 -1.73 -11.56 14.08
CA PHE A 174 -2.01 -10.13 14.24
C PHE A 174 -2.07 -9.31 12.95
N SER A 175 -1.66 -9.85 11.79
CA SER A 175 -1.78 -9.13 10.50
C SER A 175 -2.66 -9.86 9.50
N LEU A 176 -2.30 -11.10 9.15
CA LEU A 176 -2.95 -11.88 8.09
C LEU A 176 -4.48 -12.02 8.22
N PRO A 177 -5.05 -12.30 9.43
CA PRO A 177 -6.50 -12.45 9.56
C PRO A 177 -7.26 -11.19 9.16
N TYR A 178 -6.71 -10.02 9.50
CA TYR A 178 -7.32 -8.74 9.19
C TYR A 178 -7.15 -8.33 7.74
N LEU A 179 -6.00 -8.65 7.13
CA LEU A 179 -5.82 -8.49 5.69
C LEU A 179 -6.87 -9.29 4.90
N ARG A 180 -7.12 -10.54 5.31
CA ARG A 180 -8.15 -11.41 4.74
C ARG A 180 -9.55 -10.86 4.96
N ASP A 181 -9.85 -10.38 6.17
CA ASP A 181 -11.16 -9.81 6.50
C ASP A 181 -11.47 -8.56 5.66
N ILE A 182 -10.48 -7.68 5.47
CA ILE A 182 -10.62 -6.50 4.60
C ILE A 182 -11.00 -6.92 3.18
N ALA A 183 -10.21 -7.81 2.54
CA ALA A 183 -10.47 -8.22 1.17
C ALA A 183 -11.84 -8.87 1.02
N ARG A 184 -12.19 -9.79 1.93
CA ARG A 184 -13.49 -10.47 1.92
C ARG A 184 -14.64 -9.47 2.03
N ARG A 185 -14.65 -8.62 3.07
CA ARG A 185 -15.76 -7.68 3.34
C ARG A 185 -15.91 -6.63 2.24
N VAL A 186 -14.81 -6.07 1.75
CA VAL A 186 -14.86 -5.09 0.65
C VAL A 186 -15.45 -5.75 -0.60
N LYS A 187 -14.98 -6.95 -0.97
CA LYS A 187 -15.49 -7.65 -2.16
C LYS A 187 -16.95 -8.05 -2.05
N ASP A 188 -17.36 -8.58 -0.90
CA ASP A 188 -18.76 -8.96 -0.66
C ASP A 188 -19.67 -7.72 -0.86
N ARG A 189 -19.31 -6.59 -0.26
CA ARG A 189 -20.08 -5.33 -0.35
C ARG A 189 -20.04 -4.67 -1.73
N LEU A 190 -18.95 -4.84 -2.48
CA LEU A 190 -18.88 -4.36 -3.87
C LEU A 190 -19.70 -5.26 -4.81
N LYS A 191 -19.68 -6.57 -4.59
CA LYS A 191 -20.46 -7.54 -5.35
C LYS A 191 -21.97 -7.33 -5.18
N GLU A 192 -22.43 -7.00 -3.97
CA GLU A 192 -23.82 -6.59 -3.71
C GLU A 192 -24.26 -5.38 -4.57
N LYS A 193 -23.31 -4.52 -4.95
CA LYS A 193 -23.53 -3.34 -5.81
C LYS A 193 -23.26 -3.62 -7.29
N GLY A 194 -22.96 -4.87 -7.67
CA GLY A 194 -22.60 -5.24 -9.04
C GLY A 194 -21.26 -4.66 -9.50
N GLN A 195 -20.36 -4.33 -8.57
CA GLN A 195 -19.01 -3.82 -8.86
C GLN A 195 -17.97 -4.91 -8.62
N ASP A 196 -16.94 -4.94 -9.47
CA ASP A 196 -15.77 -5.80 -9.31
C ASP A 196 -14.51 -4.92 -9.44
N VAL A 197 -13.74 -4.83 -8.36
CA VAL A 197 -12.58 -3.96 -8.24
C VAL A 197 -11.40 -4.79 -7.72
N PRO A 198 -10.30 -4.91 -8.49
CA PRO A 198 -9.15 -5.71 -8.06
C PRO A 198 -8.48 -5.10 -6.83
N MET A 199 -8.07 -5.99 -5.93
CA MET A 199 -7.37 -5.61 -4.70
C MET A 199 -5.92 -6.12 -4.72
N ILE A 200 -5.03 -5.28 -4.22
CA ILE A 200 -3.58 -5.51 -4.12
C ILE A 200 -3.19 -5.52 -2.64
N VAL A 201 -2.47 -6.53 -2.19
CA VAL A 201 -1.82 -6.54 -0.86
C VAL A 201 -0.31 -6.39 -1.05
N PHE A 202 0.30 -5.45 -0.33
CA PHE A 202 1.74 -5.27 -0.32
C PHE A 202 2.24 -5.38 1.13
N ALA A 203 2.94 -6.47 1.45
CA ALA A 203 3.51 -6.71 2.76
C ALA A 203 5.05 -6.65 2.66
N LYS A 204 5.64 -5.52 3.09
CA LYS A 204 7.07 -5.28 2.95
C LYS A 204 7.86 -6.16 3.92
N ASP A 205 8.95 -6.75 3.43
CA ASP A 205 9.87 -7.62 4.16
C ASP A 205 9.19 -8.92 4.68
N ALA A 206 7.99 -9.25 4.17
CA ALA A 206 7.20 -10.41 4.59
C ALA A 206 7.42 -11.62 3.69
N HIS A 207 8.68 -11.88 3.31
CA HIS A 207 9.04 -12.99 2.43
C HIS A 207 8.55 -14.35 2.95
N TYR A 208 8.37 -14.50 4.27
CA TYR A 208 7.90 -15.72 4.92
C TYR A 208 6.40 -15.99 4.77
N ALA A 209 5.61 -15.02 4.30
CA ALA A 209 4.14 -15.10 4.25
C ALA A 209 3.57 -15.18 2.83
N LEU A 210 4.42 -15.39 1.83
CA LEU A 210 4.05 -15.26 0.42
C LEU A 210 2.97 -16.27 -0.01
N GLU A 211 3.07 -17.52 0.45
CA GLU A 211 2.08 -18.56 0.22
C GLU A 211 0.74 -18.17 0.83
N GLU A 212 0.72 -17.76 2.09
CA GLU A 212 -0.51 -17.38 2.78
C GLU A 212 -1.16 -16.12 2.20
N LEU A 213 -0.35 -15.17 1.72
CA LEU A 213 -0.81 -13.97 1.01
C LEU A 213 -1.39 -14.32 -0.36
N SER A 214 -0.86 -15.32 -1.07
CA SER A 214 -1.46 -15.80 -2.32
C SER A 214 -2.86 -16.41 -2.14
N GLU A 215 -3.22 -16.75 -0.90
CA GLU A 215 -4.52 -17.29 -0.50
C GLU A 215 -5.36 -16.27 0.29
N SER A 216 -4.98 -15.00 0.30
CA SER A 216 -5.60 -13.96 1.15
C SER A 216 -6.79 -13.23 0.51
N HIS A 217 -7.34 -13.78 -0.58
CA HIS A 217 -8.42 -13.18 -1.39
C HIS A 217 -8.02 -11.89 -2.13
N TYR A 218 -6.74 -11.55 -2.29
CA TYR A 218 -6.30 -10.45 -3.15
C TYR A 218 -5.97 -10.97 -4.55
N GLU A 219 -6.28 -10.20 -5.60
CA GLU A 219 -5.91 -10.54 -6.99
C GLU A 219 -4.40 -10.41 -7.22
N VAL A 220 -3.76 -9.51 -6.48
CA VAL A 220 -2.36 -9.13 -6.68
C VAL A 220 -1.60 -9.12 -5.35
N VAL A 221 -0.43 -9.75 -5.34
CA VAL A 221 0.53 -9.65 -4.24
C VAL A 221 1.72 -8.80 -4.70
N GLY A 222 1.91 -7.66 -4.02
CA GLY A 222 3.05 -6.78 -4.19
C GLY A 222 4.26 -7.31 -3.42
N LEU A 223 5.45 -7.20 -4.03
CA LEU A 223 6.70 -7.74 -3.53
C LEU A 223 7.74 -6.62 -3.36
N ASP A 224 8.51 -6.69 -2.29
CA ASP A 224 9.74 -5.89 -2.15
C ASP A 224 10.92 -6.54 -2.90
N TRP A 225 12.02 -5.80 -3.02
CA TRP A 225 13.17 -6.17 -3.84
C TRP A 225 14.04 -7.30 -3.26
N THR A 226 13.78 -7.74 -2.03
CA THR A 226 14.54 -8.82 -1.40
C THR A 226 14.09 -10.21 -1.86
N ILE A 227 12.92 -10.29 -2.50
CA ILE A 227 12.32 -11.55 -2.96
C ILE A 227 12.72 -11.82 -4.41
N ASP A 228 13.29 -12.98 -4.70
CA ASP A 228 13.57 -13.40 -6.07
C ASP A 228 12.26 -13.61 -6.87
N PRO A 229 12.12 -13.02 -8.07
CA PRO A 229 10.90 -13.16 -8.89
C PRO A 229 10.50 -14.60 -9.24
N ARG A 230 11.47 -15.50 -9.48
CA ARG A 230 11.19 -16.89 -9.86
C ARG A 230 10.69 -17.67 -8.65
N SER A 231 11.36 -17.50 -7.51
CA SER A 231 10.92 -18.06 -6.22
C SER A 231 9.51 -17.58 -5.87
N ALA A 232 9.22 -16.29 -6.08
CA ALA A 232 7.89 -15.76 -5.81
C ALA A 232 6.82 -16.42 -6.70
N ARG A 233 7.12 -16.61 -7.98
CA ARG A 233 6.20 -17.26 -8.93
C ARG A 233 5.94 -18.72 -8.57
N GLU A 234 6.98 -19.45 -8.17
CA GLU A 234 6.89 -20.84 -7.73
C GLU A 234 6.02 -20.96 -6.46
N ARG A 235 6.32 -20.17 -5.43
CA ARG A 235 5.64 -20.22 -4.12
C ARG A 235 4.17 -19.81 -4.20
N THR A 236 3.83 -18.85 -5.06
CA THR A 236 2.43 -18.45 -5.29
C THR A 236 1.67 -19.37 -6.24
N GLY A 237 2.35 -20.30 -6.93
CA GLY A 237 1.73 -21.27 -7.83
C GLY A 237 0.92 -20.64 -8.97
N GLY A 238 1.17 -19.38 -9.31
CA GLY A 238 0.38 -18.63 -10.31
C GLY A 238 -1.08 -18.34 -9.91
N LYS A 239 -1.45 -18.51 -8.63
CA LYS A 239 -2.80 -18.24 -8.11
C LYS A 239 -3.19 -16.75 -8.15
N VAL A 240 -2.18 -15.88 -8.08
CA VAL A 240 -2.31 -14.42 -8.02
C VAL A 240 -1.38 -13.76 -9.02
N SER A 241 -1.70 -12.53 -9.41
CA SER A 241 -0.73 -11.68 -10.10
C SER A 241 0.31 -11.17 -9.11
N LEU A 242 1.54 -10.94 -9.60
CA LEU A 242 2.62 -10.36 -8.81
C LEU A 242 2.85 -8.91 -9.23
N GLN A 243 3.12 -8.04 -8.26
CA GLN A 243 3.49 -6.64 -8.51
C GLN A 243 4.86 -6.33 -7.89
N GLY A 244 5.68 -5.53 -8.57
CA GLY A 244 7.03 -5.17 -8.08
C GLY A 244 8.12 -5.54 -9.09
N ASN A 245 9.36 -5.77 -8.71
CA ASN A 245 9.90 -5.49 -7.38
C ASN A 245 11.30 -4.87 -7.43
N MET A 246 11.60 -4.11 -8.49
CA MET A 246 12.92 -3.50 -8.67
C MET A 246 13.31 -2.66 -7.44
N ASP A 247 14.53 -2.86 -6.92
CA ASP A 247 15.07 -2.01 -5.85
C ASP A 247 14.99 -0.54 -6.26
N PRO A 248 14.30 0.33 -5.50
CA PRO A 248 14.25 1.76 -5.80
C PRO A 248 15.64 2.38 -5.99
N CYS A 249 16.64 1.94 -5.22
CA CYS A 249 18.01 2.44 -5.31
C CYS A 249 18.66 2.14 -6.67
N ALA A 250 18.16 1.17 -7.42
CA ALA A 250 18.66 0.90 -8.76
C ALA A 250 18.39 2.06 -9.74
N LEU A 251 17.49 2.99 -9.41
CA LEU A 251 17.26 4.22 -10.17
C LEU A 251 18.40 5.25 -10.08
N TYR A 252 19.36 5.07 -9.16
CA TYR A 252 20.59 5.88 -9.15
C TYR A 252 21.61 5.43 -10.21
N ALA A 253 21.38 4.29 -10.87
CA ALA A 253 22.26 3.80 -11.92
C ALA A 253 22.05 4.57 -13.25
N PRO A 254 23.04 4.54 -14.18
CA PRO A 254 22.84 5.04 -15.54
C PRO A 254 21.66 4.37 -16.26
N LYS A 255 21.05 5.07 -17.23
CA LYS A 255 19.84 4.61 -17.94
C LYS A 255 20.02 3.23 -18.59
N GLU A 256 21.20 2.94 -19.11
CA GLU A 256 21.56 1.65 -19.71
C GLU A 256 21.48 0.54 -18.67
N ARG A 257 21.98 0.81 -17.46
CA ARG A 257 21.97 -0.14 -16.35
C ARG A 257 20.56 -0.34 -15.79
N ILE A 258 19.75 0.71 -15.71
CA ILE A 258 18.33 0.60 -15.36
C ILE A 258 17.64 -0.36 -16.34
N SER A 259 17.87 -0.19 -17.64
CA SER A 259 17.30 -1.05 -18.68
C SER A 259 17.71 -2.51 -18.55
N GLU A 260 18.98 -2.80 -18.25
CA GLU A 260 19.47 -4.17 -17.97
C GLU A 260 18.80 -4.81 -16.76
N ILE A 261 18.64 -4.05 -15.67
CA ILE A 261 18.01 -4.53 -14.43
C ILE A 261 16.53 -4.85 -14.70
N VAL A 262 15.82 -3.96 -15.39
CA VAL A 262 14.42 -4.16 -15.79
C VAL A 262 14.27 -5.41 -16.67
N LYS A 263 15.18 -5.61 -17.64
CA LYS A 263 15.17 -6.81 -18.49
C LYS A 263 15.26 -8.08 -17.65
N LYS A 264 16.23 -8.16 -16.72
CA LYS A 264 16.41 -9.32 -15.83
C LYS A 264 15.19 -9.55 -14.92
N MET A 265 14.61 -8.47 -14.39
CA MET A 265 13.39 -8.54 -13.58
C MET A 265 12.23 -9.14 -14.37
N LEU A 266 11.99 -8.65 -15.60
CA LEU A 266 10.94 -9.16 -16.48
C LEU A 266 11.17 -10.63 -16.86
N GLU A 267 12.42 -11.03 -17.11
CA GLU A 267 12.78 -12.44 -17.37
C GLU A 267 12.49 -13.34 -16.15
N GLY A 268 12.73 -12.84 -14.93
CA GLY A 268 12.45 -13.57 -13.69
C GLY A 268 10.95 -13.76 -13.43
N PHE A 269 10.15 -12.72 -13.62
CA PHE A 269 8.70 -12.80 -13.45
C PHE A 269 8.02 -13.56 -14.59
N GLY A 270 8.52 -13.47 -15.81
CA GLY A 270 7.82 -13.93 -17.00
C GLY A 270 6.68 -13.00 -17.41
N ARG A 271 5.78 -13.48 -18.29
CA ARG A 271 4.93 -12.62 -19.13
C ARG A 271 3.46 -12.52 -18.72
N LYS A 272 2.99 -13.40 -17.82
CA LYS A 272 1.60 -13.47 -17.40
C LYS A 272 1.48 -13.14 -15.91
N GLY A 273 0.39 -12.48 -15.53
CA GLY A 273 0.10 -12.16 -14.12
C GLY A 273 1.20 -11.33 -13.46
N TYR A 274 1.65 -10.28 -14.13
CA TYR A 274 2.73 -9.42 -13.63
C TYR A 274 2.45 -7.94 -13.89
N ILE A 275 2.64 -7.11 -12.86
CA ILE A 275 2.57 -5.65 -12.91
C ILE A 275 3.94 -5.12 -12.47
N ALA A 276 4.70 -4.56 -13.39
CA ALA A 276 6.01 -3.99 -13.07
C ALA A 276 5.87 -2.79 -12.14
N ASN A 277 6.62 -2.79 -11.05
CA ASN A 277 6.71 -1.68 -10.12
C ASN A 277 8.06 -1.74 -9.40
N LEU A 278 8.39 -0.70 -8.63
CA LEU A 278 9.47 -0.77 -7.67
C LEU A 278 9.05 -1.63 -6.47
N GLY A 279 10.04 -2.11 -5.71
CA GLY A 279 9.83 -2.85 -4.46
C GLY A 279 9.47 -1.95 -3.27
N HIS A 280 9.54 -0.63 -3.43
CA HIS A 280 9.09 0.38 -2.47
C HIS A 280 8.90 1.74 -3.16
N GLY A 281 8.37 2.73 -2.43
CA GLY A 281 8.23 4.10 -2.92
C GLY A 281 9.57 4.77 -3.25
N LEU A 282 9.52 5.71 -4.20
CA LEU A 282 10.65 6.55 -4.62
C LEU A 282 11.22 7.36 -3.44
N TYR A 283 12.53 7.57 -3.45
CA TYR A 283 13.18 8.48 -2.51
C TYR A 283 13.17 9.92 -3.03
N PRO A 284 13.15 10.94 -2.14
CA PRO A 284 12.97 12.34 -2.54
C PRO A 284 14.08 12.92 -3.43
N ASP A 285 15.26 12.32 -3.42
CA ASP A 285 16.48 12.73 -4.14
C ASP A 285 16.68 12.01 -5.47
N MET A 286 15.75 11.14 -5.88
CA MET A 286 15.82 10.44 -7.16
C MET A 286 15.55 11.37 -8.35
N ASP A 287 16.33 11.19 -9.42
CA ASP A 287 16.15 11.92 -10.68
C ASP A 287 14.87 11.45 -11.40
N PRO A 288 13.93 12.36 -11.72
CA PRO A 288 12.76 12.03 -12.53
C PRO A 288 13.09 11.40 -13.90
N GLU A 289 14.24 11.70 -14.49
CA GLU A 289 14.65 11.07 -15.76
C GLU A 289 14.95 9.58 -15.60
N SER A 290 15.52 9.16 -14.46
CA SER A 290 15.73 7.74 -14.16
C SER A 290 14.41 6.99 -14.02
N VAL A 291 13.38 7.64 -13.44
CA VAL A 291 12.02 7.07 -13.39
C VAL A 291 11.43 6.91 -14.80
N GLY A 292 11.69 7.89 -15.68
CA GLY A 292 11.36 7.80 -17.10
C GLY A 292 12.01 6.58 -17.77
N ALA A 293 13.33 6.41 -17.57
CA ALA A 293 14.09 5.30 -18.12
C ALA A 293 13.58 3.93 -17.65
N PHE A 294 13.14 3.82 -16.39
CA PHE A 294 12.51 2.61 -15.87
C PHE A 294 11.22 2.27 -16.63
N ILE A 295 10.32 3.24 -16.78
CA ILE A 295 9.01 3.05 -17.46
C ILE A 295 9.22 2.67 -18.93
N GLU A 296 10.11 3.38 -19.63
CA GLU A 296 10.45 3.11 -21.03
C GLU A 296 11.03 1.70 -21.20
N ALA A 297 11.97 1.31 -20.33
CA ALA A 297 12.56 -0.02 -20.35
C ALA A 297 11.53 -1.13 -20.12
N VAL A 298 10.59 -0.93 -19.18
CA VAL A 298 9.50 -1.89 -18.92
C VAL A 298 8.66 -2.07 -20.19
N HIS A 299 8.22 -0.99 -20.83
CA HIS A 299 7.40 -1.05 -22.04
C HIS A 299 8.15 -1.66 -23.23
N GLN A 300 9.43 -1.33 -23.40
CA GLN A 300 10.25 -1.86 -24.49
C GLN A 300 10.47 -3.36 -24.34
N HIS A 301 10.99 -3.80 -23.19
CA HIS A 301 11.38 -5.19 -22.98
C HIS A 301 10.16 -6.12 -22.87
N SER A 302 9.05 -5.67 -22.29
CA SER A 302 7.82 -6.47 -22.24
C SER A 302 7.23 -6.70 -23.63
N LYS A 303 7.19 -5.67 -24.51
CA LYS A 303 6.76 -5.82 -25.90
C LYS A 303 7.66 -6.76 -26.70
N LEU A 304 8.98 -6.65 -26.52
CA LEU A 304 9.95 -7.52 -27.17
C LEU A 304 9.79 -8.97 -26.71
N ALA A 305 9.65 -9.19 -25.40
CA ALA A 305 9.33 -10.49 -24.86
C ALA A 305 8.09 -11.02 -25.57
N ILE A 306 6.95 -10.32 -25.52
CA ILE A 306 5.66 -10.73 -26.12
C ILE A 306 5.79 -11.17 -27.59
N LYS A 307 6.59 -10.50 -28.42
CA LYS A 307 6.77 -10.84 -29.83
C LYS A 307 7.61 -12.10 -30.09
N GLN A 308 8.42 -12.54 -29.13
CA GLN A 308 9.36 -13.65 -29.26
C GLN A 308 8.81 -15.01 -28.78
N ALA A 309 7.55 -15.10 -28.34
CA ALA A 309 6.89 -16.40 -28.10
C ALA A 309 5.73 -16.59 -29.07
#